data_AF-A0AA35X7M1-F1
#
_entry.id   AF-A0AA35X7M1-F1
#
_cell.length_a   1.000
_cell.length_b   1.000
_cell.length_c   1.000
_cell.angle_alpha   90.00
_cell.angle_beta   90.00
_cell.angle_gamma   90.00
#
_symmetry.space_group_name_H-M   'P 1'
#
loop_
_entity.id
_entity.type
_entity.pdbx_description
1 polymer ?
#
loop_
_entity_poly.entity_id
_entity_poly.type
_entity_poly.pdbx_seq_one_letter_code
_entity_poly.pdbx_strand_id
1 'polypeptide(L)'
;MRHCEDDTMAMERLAIPPEFSTYAEEKGIFTLYEGMLEALLTARPECPLQFLSHYLSMDRARMTCVVVYGPPCSGQHSVSKLIARKLRAVHVVPERVLREDQSPAGTQARALAKEGKEVTPGLWAAIIHSRTQQTDCQDKGWVLEAFPRTRKQALALQSKGVIATHFVHLECPDAVLIERYGGKRIDPLTGGIHNTCLSLYFSECVSVYVCWW
;
A
#
# COMPACT_ATOMS: atom_id res chain seq x y z
N MET A 1 13.45 54.15 -19.57
CA MET A 1 13.49 53.61 -18.18
C MET A 1 12.13 53.86 -17.57
N ARG A 2 11.29 52.82 -17.46
CA ARG A 2 9.98 52.92 -16.81
C ARG A 2 10.19 52.78 -15.30
N HIS A 3 9.69 53.75 -14.54
CA HIS A 3 9.60 53.70 -13.09
C HIS A 3 8.92 52.41 -12.66
N CYS A 4 9.58 51.64 -11.81
CA CYS A 4 8.95 50.60 -11.02
C CYS A 4 8.47 51.33 -9.76
N GLU A 5 7.17 51.59 -9.68
CA GLU A 5 6.56 52.07 -8.44
C GLU A 5 6.70 50.95 -7.40
N ASP A 6 7.27 51.29 -6.25
CA ASP A 6 7.36 50.42 -5.08
C ASP A 6 5.95 50.16 -4.56
N ASP A 7 5.30 49.12 -5.08
CA ASP A 7 4.12 48.50 -4.49
C ASP A 7 4.56 47.87 -3.17
N THR A 8 4.54 48.69 -2.12
CA THR A 8 4.65 48.26 -0.74
C THR A 8 3.36 47.51 -0.41
N MET A 9 3.26 46.25 -0.83
CA MET A 9 2.17 45.36 -0.43
C MET A 9 2.23 45.24 1.08
N ALA A 10 1.37 46.01 1.76
CA ALA A 10 1.15 45.89 3.19
C ALA A 10 0.84 44.41 3.47
N MET A 11 1.80 43.72 4.07
CA MET A 11 1.65 42.33 4.49
C MET A 11 0.74 42.36 5.72
N GLU A 12 -0.57 42.49 5.45
CA GLU A 12 -1.63 42.44 6.43
C GLU A 12 -1.37 41.20 7.29
N ARG A 13 -1.19 41.42 8.60
CA ARG A 13 -0.86 40.32 9.51
C ARG A 13 -1.95 39.27 9.36
N LEU A 14 -1.58 38.08 8.91
CA LEU A 14 -2.46 36.91 8.87
C LEU A 14 -3.02 36.68 10.28
N ALA A 15 -4.23 37.18 10.52
CA ALA A 15 -4.97 36.95 11.75
C ALA A 15 -5.65 35.59 11.63
N ILE A 16 -5.13 34.60 12.36
CA ILE A 16 -5.72 33.26 12.40
C ILE A 16 -6.98 33.34 13.27
N PRO A 17 -8.17 33.00 12.74
CA PRO A 17 -9.41 33.00 13.54
C PRO A 17 -9.34 32.03 14.72
N PRO A 18 -10.00 32.31 15.85
CA PRO A 18 -9.99 31.40 17.00
C PRO A 18 -10.66 30.06 16.70
N GLU A 19 -11.60 30.00 15.76
CA GLU A 19 -12.25 28.75 15.32
C GLU A 19 -11.43 27.95 14.30
N PHE A 20 -10.20 28.39 13.96
CA PHE A 20 -9.36 27.77 12.95
C PHE A 20 -9.15 26.27 13.19
N SER A 21 -8.87 25.88 14.44
CA SER A 21 -8.62 24.48 14.80
C SER A 21 -9.85 23.61 14.54
N THR A 22 -11.03 24.07 14.97
CA THR A 22 -12.30 23.35 14.78
C THR A 22 -12.62 23.19 13.29
N TYR A 23 -12.50 24.26 12.50
CA TYR A 23 -12.71 24.18 11.06
C TYR A 23 -11.71 23.23 10.39
N ALA A 24 -10.44 23.29 10.78
CA ALA A 24 -9.39 22.45 10.22
C ALA A 24 -9.58 20.96 10.57
N GLU A 25 -10.05 20.64 11.77
CA GLU A 25 -10.41 19.28 12.16
C GLU A 25 -11.64 18.78 11.39
N GLU A 26 -12.74 19.54 11.39
CA GLU A 26 -14.00 19.15 10.73
C GLU A 26 -13.85 18.92 9.22
N LYS A 27 -12.97 19.70 8.57
CA LYS A 27 -12.70 19.58 7.14
C LYS A 27 -11.51 18.68 6.82
N GLY A 28 -10.89 18.05 7.82
CA GLY A 28 -9.73 17.17 7.63
C GLY A 28 -8.51 17.88 7.03
N ILE A 29 -8.37 19.19 7.26
CA ILE A 29 -7.29 20.02 6.72
C ILE A 29 -5.94 19.60 7.31
N PHE A 30 -5.89 19.24 8.60
CA PHE A 30 -4.66 18.73 9.21
C PHE A 30 -4.19 17.43 8.54
N THR A 31 -5.10 16.50 8.27
CA THR A 31 -4.79 15.25 7.56
C THR A 31 -4.33 15.51 6.13
N LEU A 32 -4.95 16.47 5.43
CA LEU A 32 -4.52 16.89 4.10
C LEU A 32 -3.10 17.46 4.14
N TYR A 33 -2.81 18.33 5.11
CA TYR A 33 -1.50 18.93 5.30
C TYR A 33 -0.42 17.90 5.59
N GLU A 34 -0.67 16.96 6.52
CA GLU A 34 0.22 15.85 6.82
C GLU A 34 0.51 15.01 5.57
N GLY A 35 -0.53 14.65 4.81
CA GLY A 35 -0.38 13.88 3.59
C GLY A 35 0.43 14.62 2.51
N MET A 36 0.24 15.93 2.37
CA MET A 36 1.01 16.77 1.44
C MET A 36 2.48 16.81 1.85
N LEU A 37 2.75 16.99 3.14
CA LEU A 37 4.09 17.07 3.70
C LEU A 37 4.83 15.73 3.53
N GLU A 38 4.20 14.62 3.89
CA GLU A 38 4.76 13.27 3.71
C GLU A 38 5.14 13.01 2.25
N ALA A 39 4.26 13.39 1.31
CA ALA A 39 4.51 13.17 -0.11
C ALA A 39 5.66 14.01 -0.65
N LEU A 40 5.80 15.26 -0.20
CA LEU A 40 6.95 16.10 -0.55
C LEU A 40 8.26 15.53 0.00
N LEU A 41 8.27 15.09 1.25
CA LEU A 41 9.46 14.53 1.89
C LEU A 41 9.89 13.19 1.27
N THR A 42 8.91 12.42 0.78
CA THR A 42 9.14 11.13 0.13
C THR A 42 9.60 11.30 -1.32
N ALA A 43 8.87 12.08 -2.14
CA ALA A 43 9.14 12.20 -3.57
C ALA A 43 10.27 13.18 -3.90
N ARG A 44 10.53 14.17 -3.02
CA ARG A 44 11.55 15.22 -3.19
C ARG A 44 11.60 15.82 -4.60
N PRO A 45 10.47 16.33 -5.12
CA PRO A 45 10.39 16.87 -6.48
C PRO A 45 11.20 18.17 -6.61
N GLU A 46 11.74 18.44 -7.80
CA GLU A 46 12.43 19.70 -8.11
C GLU A 46 11.51 20.93 -8.04
N CYS A 47 10.22 20.75 -8.36
CA CYS A 47 9.19 21.79 -8.31
C CYS A 47 8.05 21.42 -7.33
N PRO A 48 8.19 21.72 -6.02
CA PRO A 48 7.22 21.33 -4.99
C PRO A 48 5.80 21.83 -5.21
N LEU A 49 5.62 23.08 -5.66
CA LEU A 49 4.28 23.66 -5.84
C LEU A 49 3.51 23.01 -7.01
N GLN A 50 4.20 22.70 -8.11
CA GLN A 50 3.59 22.01 -9.24
C GLN A 50 3.24 20.57 -8.86
N PHE A 51 4.12 19.90 -8.11
CA PHE A 51 3.83 18.59 -7.53
C PHE A 51 2.62 18.63 -6.62
N LEU A 52 2.50 19.63 -5.72
CA LEU A 52 1.36 19.78 -4.82
C LEU A 52 0.05 20.07 -5.55
N SER A 53 0.08 20.91 -6.60
CA SER A 53 -1.10 21.18 -7.43
C SER A 53 -1.60 19.90 -8.10
N HIS A 54 -0.68 19.13 -8.69
CA HIS A 54 -1.01 17.82 -9.25
C HIS A 54 -1.52 16.87 -8.17
N TYR A 55 -0.82 16.78 -7.05
CA TYR A 55 -1.17 15.96 -5.89
C TYR A 55 -2.58 16.25 -5.36
N LEU A 56 -2.98 17.53 -5.26
CA LEU A 56 -4.30 17.94 -4.79
C LEU A 56 -5.39 17.68 -5.84
N SER A 57 -5.03 17.66 -7.12
CA SER A 57 -5.94 17.26 -8.20
C SER A 57 -6.21 15.74 -8.23
N MET A 58 -5.40 14.94 -7.54
CA MET A 58 -5.62 13.51 -7.38
C MET A 58 -6.69 13.27 -6.30
N ASP A 59 -7.71 12.47 -6.60
CA ASP A 59 -8.79 12.11 -5.68
C ASP A 59 -8.29 11.12 -4.59
N ARG A 60 -7.52 11.63 -3.62
CA ARG A 60 -6.87 10.84 -2.56
C ARG A 60 -7.82 10.19 -1.57
N ALA A 61 -9.07 10.67 -1.46
CA ALA A 61 -10.10 10.02 -0.65
C ALA A 61 -10.40 8.57 -1.10
N ARG A 62 -9.85 8.14 -2.25
CA ARG A 62 -9.99 6.79 -2.80
C ARG A 62 -8.70 5.98 -2.88
N MET A 63 -7.54 6.57 -2.57
CA MET A 63 -6.23 5.91 -2.71
C MET A 63 -5.92 5.03 -1.51
N THR A 64 -6.57 3.87 -1.45
CA THR A 64 -6.44 2.96 -0.32
C THR A 64 -5.31 1.97 -0.59
N CYS A 65 -4.20 2.12 0.15
CA CYS A 65 -3.09 1.18 0.14
C CYS A 65 -3.23 0.22 1.33
N VAL A 66 -3.53 -1.05 1.08
CA VAL A 66 -3.84 -2.03 2.13
C VAL A 66 -2.80 -3.14 2.11
N VAL A 67 -2.32 -3.54 3.28
CA VAL A 67 -1.61 -4.81 3.45
C VAL A 67 -2.56 -5.81 4.07
N VAL A 68 -2.62 -7.03 3.54
CA VAL A 68 -3.39 -8.13 4.10
C VAL A 68 -2.45 -9.24 4.50
N TYR A 69 -2.48 -9.61 5.78
CA TYR A 69 -1.57 -10.59 6.35
C TYR A 69 -2.32 -11.62 7.20
N GLY A 70 -2.02 -12.89 7.01
CA GLY A 70 -2.53 -13.96 7.87
C GLY A 70 -1.70 -15.24 7.74
N PRO A 71 -1.94 -16.22 8.59
CA PRO A 71 -1.31 -17.53 8.47
C PRO A 71 -1.72 -18.22 7.16
N PRO A 72 -0.92 -19.17 6.64
CA PRO A 72 -1.31 -19.94 5.46
C PRO A 72 -2.66 -20.63 5.71
N CYS A 73 -3.51 -20.73 4.68
CA CYS A 73 -4.88 -21.26 4.76
C CYS A 73 -5.91 -20.41 5.51
N SER A 74 -5.54 -19.22 6.02
CA SER A 74 -6.48 -18.23 6.58
C SER A 74 -7.49 -17.67 5.57
N GLY A 75 -7.23 -17.85 4.27
CA GLY A 75 -8.03 -17.25 3.21
C GLY A 75 -7.54 -15.87 2.76
N GLN A 76 -6.33 -15.46 3.15
CA GLN A 76 -5.73 -14.18 2.77
C GLN A 76 -5.85 -13.86 1.28
N HIS A 77 -5.60 -14.82 0.39
CA HIS A 77 -5.73 -14.59 -1.05
C HIS A 77 -7.14 -14.18 -1.47
N SER A 78 -8.14 -14.89 -0.96
CA SER A 78 -9.55 -14.62 -1.24
C SER A 78 -9.97 -13.26 -0.69
N VAL A 79 -9.52 -12.92 0.51
CA VAL A 79 -9.79 -11.63 1.16
C VAL A 79 -9.10 -10.49 0.42
N SER A 80 -7.81 -10.59 0.11
CA SER A 80 -7.05 -9.59 -0.65
C SER A 80 -7.68 -9.33 -2.02
N LYS A 81 -8.08 -10.39 -2.73
CA LYS A 81 -8.79 -10.28 -4.01
C LYS A 81 -10.15 -9.59 -3.86
N LEU A 82 -10.90 -9.88 -2.78
CA LEU A 82 -12.18 -9.23 -2.50
C LEU A 82 -12.00 -7.74 -2.17
N ILE A 83 -11.04 -7.41 -1.30
CA ILE A 83 -10.71 -6.03 -0.92
C ILE A 83 -10.28 -5.25 -2.16
N ALA A 84 -9.35 -5.77 -2.96
CA ALA A 84 -8.90 -5.14 -4.19
C ALA A 84 -10.08 -4.85 -5.15
N ARG A 85 -11.00 -5.81 -5.32
CA ARG A 85 -12.21 -5.61 -6.13
C ARG A 85 -13.15 -4.54 -5.57
N LYS A 86 -13.37 -4.53 -4.25
CA LYS A 86 -14.28 -3.58 -3.59
C LYS A 86 -13.74 -2.16 -3.61
N LEU A 87 -12.44 -2.00 -3.39
CA LEU A 87 -11.74 -0.71 -3.41
C LEU A 87 -11.33 -0.27 -4.82
N ARG A 88 -11.56 -1.12 -5.83
CA ARG A 88 -11.06 -0.94 -7.21
C ARG A 88 -9.54 -0.78 -7.30
N ALA A 89 -8.83 -1.25 -6.29
CA ALA A 89 -7.38 -1.20 -6.16
C ALA A 89 -6.71 -2.37 -6.89
N VAL A 90 -5.41 -2.22 -7.15
CA VAL A 90 -4.59 -3.26 -7.77
C VAL A 90 -4.27 -4.35 -6.75
N HIS A 91 -4.53 -5.61 -7.10
CA HIS A 91 -4.12 -6.75 -6.25
C HIS A 91 -2.65 -7.11 -6.52
N VAL A 92 -1.78 -6.82 -5.56
CA VAL A 92 -0.33 -7.01 -5.64
C VAL A 92 0.07 -8.27 -4.87
N VAL A 93 0.46 -9.31 -5.62
CA VAL A 93 0.95 -10.58 -5.07
C VAL A 93 2.47 -10.67 -5.32
N PRO A 94 3.33 -10.63 -4.28
CA PRO A 94 4.78 -10.56 -4.44
C PRO A 94 5.38 -11.60 -5.38
N GLU A 95 4.92 -12.85 -5.30
CA GLU A 95 5.40 -13.94 -6.15
C GLU A 95 5.01 -13.74 -7.62
N ARG A 96 3.86 -13.10 -7.89
CA ARG A 96 3.47 -12.73 -9.25
C ARG A 96 4.32 -11.57 -9.76
N VAL A 97 4.49 -10.52 -8.94
CA VAL A 97 5.33 -9.37 -9.29
C VAL A 97 6.77 -9.83 -9.58
N LEU A 98 7.33 -10.71 -8.77
CA LEU A 98 8.67 -11.26 -8.99
C LEU A 98 8.78 -12.05 -10.30
N ARG A 99 7.74 -12.79 -10.71
CA ARG A 99 7.76 -13.50 -12.00
C ARG A 99 7.71 -12.56 -13.19
N GLU A 100 6.98 -11.45 -13.06
CA GLU A 100 6.73 -10.49 -14.14
C GLU A 100 7.79 -9.38 -14.23
N ASP A 101 8.56 -9.11 -13.16
CA ASP A 101 9.47 -7.97 -13.10
C ASP A 101 10.75 -8.13 -13.93
N GLN A 102 10.85 -7.43 -15.05
CA GLN A 102 12.03 -7.50 -15.93
C GLN A 102 13.21 -6.63 -15.47
N SER A 103 13.10 -5.92 -14.35
CA SER A 103 14.18 -5.08 -13.83
C SER A 103 15.44 -5.90 -13.48
N PRO A 104 16.62 -5.25 -13.35
CA PRO A 104 17.83 -5.90 -12.83
C PRO A 104 17.60 -6.53 -11.45
N ALA A 105 16.82 -5.87 -10.58
CA ALA A 105 16.47 -6.38 -9.26
C ALA A 105 15.60 -7.65 -9.36
N GLY A 106 14.57 -7.64 -10.21
CA GLY A 106 13.71 -8.80 -10.47
C GLY A 106 14.49 -9.98 -11.06
N THR A 107 15.43 -9.71 -11.97
CA THR A 107 16.29 -10.75 -12.56
C THR A 107 17.21 -11.38 -11.53
N GLN A 108 17.88 -10.56 -10.71
CA GLN A 108 18.72 -11.04 -9.62
C GLN A 108 17.91 -11.84 -8.58
N ALA A 109 16.74 -11.34 -8.18
CA ALA A 109 15.86 -12.02 -7.23
C ALA A 109 15.36 -13.37 -7.77
N ARG A 110 15.00 -13.46 -9.06
CA ARG A 110 14.63 -14.73 -9.71
C ARG A 110 15.80 -15.71 -9.77
N ALA A 111 17.02 -15.24 -10.01
CA ALA A 111 18.21 -16.09 -9.99
C ALA A 111 18.42 -16.70 -8.59
N LEU A 112 18.38 -15.87 -7.54
CA LEU A 112 18.46 -16.34 -6.15
C LEU A 112 17.36 -17.36 -5.82
N ALA A 113 16.12 -17.08 -6.21
CA ALA A 113 15.00 -17.99 -5.98
C ALA A 113 15.17 -19.35 -6.70
N LYS A 114 15.71 -19.34 -7.93
CA LYS A 114 16.02 -20.59 -8.67
C LYS A 114 17.13 -21.40 -8.01
N GLU A 115 18.07 -20.74 -7.34
CA GLU A 115 19.14 -21.36 -6.57
C GLU A 115 18.69 -21.83 -5.17
N GLY A 116 17.41 -21.62 -4.81
CA GLY A 116 16.91 -21.92 -3.46
C GLY A 116 17.44 -20.97 -2.37
N LYS A 117 18.04 -19.85 -2.75
CA LYS A 117 18.53 -18.81 -1.83
C LYS A 117 17.41 -17.83 -1.49
N GLU A 118 17.46 -17.29 -0.28
CA GLU A 118 16.53 -16.25 0.14
C GLU A 118 16.76 -14.95 -0.64
N VAL A 119 15.68 -14.40 -1.19
CA VAL A 119 15.70 -13.07 -1.81
C VAL A 119 15.80 -12.02 -0.71
N THR A 120 16.77 -11.11 -0.84
CA THR A 120 17.06 -10.12 0.21
C THR A 120 15.92 -9.12 0.37
N PRO A 121 15.71 -8.56 1.59
CA PRO A 121 14.70 -7.53 1.84
C PRO A 121 14.81 -6.31 0.91
N GLY A 122 16.04 -5.89 0.58
CA GLY A 122 16.29 -4.76 -0.31
C GLY A 122 15.84 -5.03 -1.75
N LEU A 123 16.06 -6.26 -2.27
CA LEU A 123 15.57 -6.65 -3.59
C LEU A 123 14.05 -6.66 -3.61
N TRP A 124 13.41 -7.27 -2.60
CA TRP A 124 11.95 -7.23 -2.49
C TRP A 124 11.40 -5.82 -2.46
N ALA A 125 11.99 -4.93 -1.66
CA ALA A 125 11.54 -3.55 -1.57
C ALA A 125 11.67 -2.82 -2.90
N ALA A 126 12.74 -3.04 -3.66
CA ALA A 126 12.91 -2.45 -4.99
C ALA A 126 11.86 -2.94 -5.99
N ILE A 127 11.58 -4.25 -5.99
CA ILE A 127 10.60 -4.89 -6.89
C ILE A 127 9.17 -4.40 -6.58
N ILE A 128 8.79 -4.40 -5.30
CA ILE A 128 7.46 -3.94 -4.86
C ILE A 128 7.30 -2.43 -5.07
N HIS A 129 8.34 -1.64 -4.79
CA HIS A 129 8.35 -0.22 -5.09
C HIS A 129 8.10 0.04 -6.59
N SER A 130 8.85 -0.63 -7.47
CA SER A 130 8.66 -0.52 -8.91
C SER A 130 7.21 -0.81 -9.33
N ARG A 131 6.60 -1.87 -8.77
CA ARG A 131 5.21 -2.23 -9.08
C ARG A 131 4.19 -1.22 -8.57
N THR A 132 4.40 -0.68 -7.38
CA THR A 132 3.47 0.28 -6.73
C THR A 132 3.57 1.68 -7.33
N GLN A 133 4.66 2.00 -8.03
CA GLN A 133 4.84 3.24 -8.77
C GLN A 133 4.27 3.20 -10.21
N GLN A 134 3.71 2.07 -10.65
CA GLN A 134 3.01 2.03 -11.93
C GLN A 134 1.71 2.84 -11.87
N THR A 135 1.31 3.44 -12.99
CA THR A 135 0.14 4.34 -13.08
C THR A 135 -1.14 3.71 -12.53
N ASP A 136 -1.37 2.42 -12.78
CA ASP A 136 -2.54 1.72 -12.26
C ASP A 136 -2.60 1.68 -10.73
N CYS A 137 -1.46 1.45 -10.06
CA CYS A 137 -1.33 1.48 -8.61
C CYS A 137 -1.37 2.91 -8.06
N GLN A 138 -0.78 3.87 -8.75
CA GLN A 138 -0.79 5.28 -8.36
C GLN A 138 -2.17 5.94 -8.52
N ASP A 139 -3.03 5.43 -9.41
CA ASP A 139 -4.36 5.98 -9.66
C ASP A 139 -5.46 5.29 -8.85
N LYS A 140 -5.25 4.02 -8.47
CA LYS A 140 -6.29 3.17 -7.84
C LYS A 140 -5.94 2.67 -6.44
N GLY A 141 -4.70 2.85 -6.01
CA GLY A 141 -4.15 2.21 -4.83
C GLY A 141 -3.84 0.75 -5.08
N TRP A 142 -3.40 0.07 -4.02
CA TRP A 142 -2.97 -1.32 -4.10
C TRP A 142 -3.31 -2.11 -2.84
N VAL A 143 -3.47 -3.42 -2.99
CA VAL A 143 -3.64 -4.38 -1.91
C VAL A 143 -2.48 -5.36 -1.98
N LEU A 144 -1.57 -5.30 -1.01
CA LEU A 144 -0.40 -6.16 -0.92
C LEU A 144 -0.72 -7.41 -0.10
N GLU A 145 -0.67 -8.56 -0.75
CA GLU A 145 -0.98 -9.86 -0.13
C GLU A 145 0.26 -10.48 0.53
N ALA A 146 0.11 -10.92 1.79
CA ALA A 146 1.04 -11.81 2.49
C ALA A 146 2.50 -11.32 2.57
N PHE A 147 2.68 -9.99 2.52
CA PHE A 147 3.98 -9.32 2.60
C PHE A 147 3.81 -7.92 3.21
N PRO A 148 4.76 -7.44 4.02
CA PRO A 148 6.01 -8.08 4.46
C PRO A 148 5.79 -9.25 5.45
N ARG A 149 6.72 -10.20 5.48
CA ARG A 149 6.70 -11.35 6.42
C ARG A 149 7.67 -11.18 7.59
N THR A 150 8.62 -10.25 7.49
CA THR A 150 9.62 -9.99 8.53
C THR A 150 9.77 -8.49 8.76
N ARG A 151 10.21 -8.11 9.97
CA ARG A 151 10.53 -6.71 10.31
C ARG A 151 11.54 -6.09 9.33
N LYS A 152 12.54 -6.85 8.87
CA LYS A 152 13.54 -6.37 7.90
C LYS A 152 12.90 -6.02 6.56
N GLN A 153 11.92 -6.79 6.09
CA GLN A 153 11.17 -6.50 4.87
C GLN A 153 10.27 -5.27 5.04
N ALA A 154 9.60 -5.14 6.19
CA ALA A 154 8.79 -3.96 6.51
C ALA A 154 9.62 -2.66 6.47
N LEU A 155 10.76 -2.65 7.17
CA LEU A 155 11.67 -1.49 7.17
C LEU A 155 12.22 -1.19 5.78
N ALA A 156 12.52 -2.22 4.99
CA ALA A 156 12.97 -2.04 3.61
C ALA A 156 11.90 -1.38 2.73
N LEU A 157 10.62 -1.79 2.85
CA LEU A 157 9.50 -1.13 2.16
C LEU A 157 9.33 0.32 2.59
N GLN A 158 9.38 0.58 3.89
CA GLN A 158 9.26 1.93 4.45
C GLN A 158 10.37 2.84 3.92
N SER A 159 11.63 2.37 3.92
CA SER A 159 12.77 3.14 3.37
C SER A 159 12.64 3.47 1.88
N LYS A 160 11.80 2.72 1.15
CA LYS A 160 11.50 2.95 -0.27
C LYS A 160 10.22 3.75 -0.49
N GLY A 161 9.55 4.23 0.57
CA GLY A 161 8.31 4.99 0.47
C GLY A 161 7.08 4.14 0.10
N VAL A 162 7.15 2.81 0.26
CA VAL A 162 5.98 1.94 0.11
C VAL A 162 5.26 1.88 1.45
N ILE A 163 4.33 2.82 1.66
CA ILE A 163 3.61 3.02 2.91
C ILE A 163 2.15 2.58 2.73
N ALA A 164 1.70 1.70 3.62
CA ALA A 164 0.33 1.22 3.64
C ALA A 164 -0.52 2.09 4.57
N THR A 165 -1.73 2.41 4.13
CA THR A 165 -2.73 3.14 4.93
C THR A 165 -3.45 2.24 5.93
N HIS A 166 -3.59 0.95 5.62
CA HIS A 166 -4.34 -0.02 6.43
C HIS A 166 -3.61 -1.36 6.49
N PHE A 167 -3.71 -2.04 7.64
CA PHE A 167 -3.17 -3.37 7.84
C PHE A 167 -4.27 -4.33 8.31
N VAL A 168 -4.68 -5.23 7.42
CA VAL A 168 -5.71 -6.23 7.73
C VAL A 168 -5.02 -7.51 8.18
N HIS A 169 -5.25 -7.91 9.43
CA HIS A 169 -4.74 -9.16 9.96
C HIS A 169 -5.86 -10.21 10.02
N LEU A 170 -5.64 -11.34 9.37
CA LEU A 170 -6.55 -12.49 9.46
C LEU A 170 -6.09 -13.39 10.59
N GLU A 171 -6.85 -13.36 11.67
CA GLU A 171 -6.67 -14.26 12.82
C GLU A 171 -7.55 -15.48 12.59
N CYS A 172 -6.96 -16.66 12.61
CA CYS A 172 -7.67 -17.89 12.31
C CYS A 172 -7.20 -18.99 13.26
N PRO A 173 -8.09 -19.65 14.01
CA PRO A 173 -7.71 -20.73 14.91
C PRO A 173 -7.02 -21.88 14.18
N ASP A 174 -6.03 -22.50 14.82
CA ASP A 174 -5.24 -23.60 14.23
C ASP A 174 -6.11 -24.77 13.75
N ALA A 175 -7.16 -25.11 14.49
CA ALA A 175 -8.11 -26.16 14.11
C ALA A 175 -8.74 -25.89 12.73
N VAL A 176 -9.13 -24.64 12.46
CA VAL A 176 -9.69 -24.20 11.18
C VAL A 176 -8.62 -24.22 10.09
N LEU A 177 -7.38 -23.83 10.40
CA LEU A 177 -6.26 -23.85 9.45
C LEU A 177 -5.92 -25.28 9.01
N ILE A 178 -5.88 -26.23 9.95
CA ILE A 178 -5.62 -27.65 9.70
C ILE A 178 -6.72 -28.25 8.81
N GLU A 179 -7.98 -27.98 9.14
CA GLU A 179 -9.12 -28.44 8.34
C GLU A 179 -9.07 -27.90 6.90
N ARG A 180 -8.84 -26.58 6.76
CA ARG A 180 -8.72 -25.92 5.44
C ARG A 180 -7.54 -26.43 4.63
N TYR A 181 -6.44 -26.79 5.29
CA TYR A 181 -5.29 -27.39 4.63
C TYR A 181 -5.66 -28.75 4.00
N GLY A 182 -6.39 -29.61 4.73
CA GLY A 182 -6.85 -30.90 4.23
C GLY A 182 -7.84 -30.80 3.04
N GLY A 183 -8.64 -29.74 3.00
CA GLY A 183 -9.57 -29.46 1.90
C GLY A 183 -8.94 -28.80 0.66
N LYS A 184 -7.68 -28.37 0.72
CA LYS A 184 -7.02 -27.68 -0.40
C LYS A 184 -6.88 -28.59 -1.61
N ARG A 185 -7.31 -28.10 -2.78
CA ARG A 185 -7.13 -28.73 -4.09
C ARG A 185 -6.44 -27.74 -5.01
N ILE A 186 -5.51 -28.23 -5.82
CA ILE A 186 -4.80 -27.42 -6.80
C ILE A 186 -5.11 -28.05 -8.15
N ASP A 187 -5.68 -27.26 -9.06
CA ASP A 187 -5.86 -27.66 -10.44
C ASP A 187 -4.46 -27.83 -11.08
N PRO A 188 -4.10 -29.04 -11.56
CA PRO A 188 -2.79 -29.30 -12.13
C PRO A 188 -2.54 -28.56 -13.45
N LEU A 189 -3.59 -28.13 -14.17
CA LEU A 189 -3.47 -27.44 -15.45
C LEU A 189 -3.43 -25.93 -15.29
N THR A 190 -4.32 -25.38 -14.46
CA THR A 190 -4.42 -23.92 -14.29
C THR A 190 -3.64 -23.39 -13.10
N GLY A 191 -3.23 -24.26 -12.16
CA GLY A 191 -2.68 -23.86 -10.86
C GLY A 191 -3.72 -23.20 -9.93
N GLY A 192 -5.01 -23.24 -10.31
CA GLY A 192 -6.11 -22.70 -9.51
C GLY A 192 -6.22 -23.41 -8.16
N ILE A 193 -6.24 -22.63 -7.07
CA ILE A 193 -6.41 -23.17 -5.72
C ILE A 193 -7.90 -23.15 -5.37
N HIS A 194 -8.44 -24.33 -5.09
CA HIS A 194 -9.81 -24.54 -4.65
C HIS A 194 -9.80 -25.16 -3.24
N ASN A 195 -10.88 -25.02 -2.49
CA ASN A 195 -11.04 -25.70 -1.22
C ASN A 195 -12.35 -26.49 -1.24
N THR A 196 -12.30 -27.78 -0.92
CA THR A 196 -13.50 -28.60 -0.77
C THR A 196 -14.25 -28.30 0.51
N CYS A 197 -13.57 -27.72 1.51
CA CYS A 197 -14.20 -27.24 2.73
C CYS A 197 -14.70 -25.80 2.55
N LEU A 198 -15.98 -25.66 2.25
CA LEU A 198 -16.76 -24.41 2.30
C LEU A 198 -17.27 -24.19 3.74
N SER A 199 -16.39 -24.23 4.76
CA SER A 199 -16.86 -23.92 6.11
C SER A 199 -17.19 -22.42 6.20
N LEU A 200 -18.42 -22.14 6.62
CA LEU A 200 -19.08 -20.82 6.66
C LEU A 200 -18.50 -19.88 7.76
N TYR A 201 -17.33 -20.18 8.32
CA TYR A 201 -16.69 -19.38 9.38
C TYR A 201 -15.91 -18.19 8.83
N PHE A 202 -16.52 -17.42 7.93
CA PHE A 202 -15.92 -16.17 7.43
C PHE A 202 -16.09 -15.03 8.44
N SER A 203 -17.09 -15.10 9.33
CA SER A 203 -17.49 -14.01 10.22
C SER A 203 -16.65 -13.85 11.49
N GLU A 204 -15.81 -14.81 11.85
CA GLU A 204 -15.11 -14.82 13.16
C GLU A 204 -13.58 -14.63 13.07
N CYS A 205 -13.02 -14.39 11.87
CA CYS A 205 -11.58 -14.51 11.63
C CYS A 205 -10.88 -13.22 11.16
N VAL A 206 -11.49 -12.04 11.31
CA VAL A 206 -10.95 -10.80 10.73
C VAL A 206 -10.78 -9.73 11.80
N SER A 207 -9.51 -9.43 12.12
CA SER A 207 -9.13 -8.29 12.95
C SER A 207 -8.54 -7.21 12.04
N VAL A 208 -9.25 -6.09 11.91
CA VAL A 208 -8.77 -4.95 11.10
C VAL A 208 -8.01 -4.00 12.00
N TYR A 209 -6.72 -3.81 11.72
CA TYR A 209 -5.89 -2.86 12.42
C TYR A 209 -5.67 -1.63 11.52
N VAL A 210 -6.04 -0.46 12.03
CA VAL A 210 -5.65 0.82 11.40
C VAL A 210 -4.29 1.18 11.99
N CYS A 211 -3.22 0.77 11.31
CA CYS A 211 -1.87 1.12 11.71
C CYS A 211 -1.51 2.50 11.18
N TRP A 212 -1.27 3.43 12.09
CA TRP A 212 -0.34 4.54 11.85
C TRP A 212 1.07 3.98 12.09
N TRP A 213 1.92 3.98 11.06
CA TRP A 213 3.29 3.46 11.11
C TRP A 213 4.23 4.35 11.91
#